data_AF-A0A0S8F7H9-F1
#
_entry.id   AF-A0A0S8F7H9-F1
#
_cell.length_a   1.000
_cell.length_b   1.000
_cell.length_c   1.000
_cell.angle_alpha   90.00
_cell.angle_beta   90.00
_cell.angle_gamma   90.00
#
_symmetry.space_group_name_H-M   'P 1'
#
loop_
_entity.id
_entity.type
_entity.pdbx_description
1 polymer ?
#
loop_
_entity_poly.entity_id
_entity_poly.type
_entity_poly.pdbx_seq_one_letter_code
_entity_poly.pdbx_strand_id
1 'polypeptide(L)'
;MALEARLDRYGVDLQRWVYYHVLPHRRLTLRAWGSGDPHVPLWQRATASILYPLLRGLMRRAFRLSETAHGRGVARIEGLLSDMESRLSDGRESILGDGRLSFADITLASLTGLWLQPPAYGAGRADKARIPVELMPAPMAADIHRWRTEYPRLVSFVERLYENERFGAGPDTDAGSAGAPSPRGPAAEKS
;
A
#
# COMPACT_ATOMS: atom_id res chain seq x y z
N MET A 1 10.74 16.19 -7.97
CA MET A 1 10.58 17.35 -7.04
C MET A 1 9.12 17.70 -6.69
N ALA A 2 8.32 18.36 -7.55
CA ALA A 2 6.99 18.87 -7.12
C ALA A 2 5.95 17.76 -6.85
N LEU A 3 5.96 16.67 -7.63
CA LEU A 3 5.09 15.51 -7.43
C LEU A 3 5.48 14.73 -6.17
N GLU A 4 6.76 14.46 -5.96
CA GLU A 4 7.29 13.81 -4.74
C GLU A 4 6.82 14.53 -3.48
N ALA A 5 6.97 15.85 -3.41
CA ALA A 5 6.51 16.63 -2.26
C ALA A 5 4.99 16.54 -2.02
N ARG A 6 4.19 16.28 -3.07
CA ARG A 6 2.75 16.02 -2.93
C ARG A 6 2.49 14.60 -2.42
N LEU A 7 3.24 13.61 -2.89
CA LEU A 7 3.17 12.23 -2.40
C LEU A 7 3.61 12.12 -0.92
N ASP A 8 4.66 12.85 -0.51
CA ASP A 8 5.09 12.90 0.88
C ASP A 8 3.99 13.46 1.80
N ARG A 9 3.35 14.55 1.36
CA ARG A 9 2.20 15.12 2.08
C ARG A 9 1.02 14.16 2.12
N TYR A 10 0.76 13.45 1.05
CA TYR A 10 -0.29 12.44 0.99
C TYR A 10 -0.07 11.31 1.99
N GLY A 11 1.17 10.83 2.16
CA GLY A 11 1.49 9.86 3.21
C GLY A 11 1.18 10.38 4.62
N VAL A 12 1.53 11.62 4.92
CA VAL A 12 1.22 12.25 6.22
C VAL A 12 -0.30 12.42 6.43
N ASP A 13 -1.03 12.84 5.39
CA ASP A 13 -2.48 13.03 5.47
C ASP A 13 -3.21 11.68 5.62
N LEU A 14 -2.77 10.64 4.91
CA LEU A 14 -3.28 9.27 5.10
C LEU A 14 -3.01 8.76 6.51
N GLN A 15 -1.80 8.95 7.03
CA GLN A 15 -1.46 8.55 8.40
C GLN A 15 -2.41 9.21 9.42
N ARG A 16 -2.66 10.52 9.27
CA ARG A 16 -3.61 11.25 10.12
C ARG A 16 -5.04 10.74 9.95
N TRP A 17 -5.48 10.49 8.72
CA TRP A 17 -6.79 9.93 8.41
C TRP A 17 -7.00 8.56 9.06
N VAL A 18 -6.05 7.63 8.90
CA VAL A 18 -6.09 6.31 9.55
C VAL A 18 -6.18 6.45 11.07
N TYR A 19 -5.29 7.22 11.69
CA TYR A 19 -5.29 7.37 13.14
C TYR A 19 -6.51 8.15 13.67
N TYR A 20 -7.09 9.07 12.90
CA TYR A 20 -8.32 9.74 13.29
C TYR A 20 -9.47 8.74 13.46
N HIS A 21 -9.60 7.78 12.53
CA HIS A 21 -10.66 6.76 12.59
C HIS A 21 -10.34 5.60 13.52
N VAL A 22 -9.10 5.11 13.56
CA VAL A 22 -8.76 3.88 14.31
C VAL A 22 -8.59 4.14 15.80
N LEU A 23 -7.97 5.27 16.17
CA LEU A 23 -7.55 5.57 17.55
C LEU A 23 -8.70 5.70 18.58
N PRO A 24 -9.94 6.06 18.22
CA PRO A 24 -11.10 5.93 19.11
C PRO A 24 -11.45 4.48 19.48
N HIS A 25 -11.12 3.52 18.62
CA HIS A 25 -11.51 2.11 18.75
C HIS A 25 -10.34 1.27 19.27
N ARG A 26 -10.31 1.03 20.58
CA ARG A 26 -9.22 0.32 21.27
C ARG A 26 -8.85 -1.02 20.63
N ARG A 27 -9.84 -1.86 20.31
CA ARG A 27 -9.60 -3.18 19.71
C ARG A 27 -8.96 -3.08 18.32
N LEU A 28 -9.43 -2.15 17.49
CA LEU A 28 -8.87 -1.91 16.15
C LEU A 28 -7.46 -1.32 16.25
N THR A 29 -7.24 -0.38 17.16
CA THR A 29 -5.90 0.20 17.39
C THR A 29 -4.89 -0.86 17.80
N LEU A 30 -5.23 -1.70 18.79
CA LEU A 30 -4.33 -2.75 19.24
C LEU A 30 -4.07 -3.79 18.13
N ARG A 31 -5.10 -4.15 17.36
CA ARG A 31 -4.94 -5.03 16.19
C ARG A 31 -4.02 -4.41 15.14
N ALA A 32 -4.19 -3.12 14.83
CA ALA A 32 -3.34 -2.38 13.90
C ALA A 32 -1.87 -2.32 14.39
N TRP A 33 -1.65 -2.28 15.70
CA TRP A 33 -0.30 -2.33 16.31
C TRP A 33 0.24 -3.76 16.46
N GLY A 34 -0.42 -4.76 15.90
CA GLY A 34 0.06 -6.14 15.90
C GLY A 34 -0.28 -6.94 17.17
N SER A 35 -1.23 -6.49 18.00
CA SER A 35 -1.62 -7.27 19.19
C SER A 35 -2.26 -8.63 18.86
N GLY A 36 -2.67 -8.82 17.61
CA GLY A 36 -3.21 -10.09 17.10
C GLY A 36 -2.15 -11.02 16.50
N ASP A 37 -0.89 -10.59 16.40
CA ASP A 37 0.18 -11.38 15.79
C ASP A 37 0.66 -12.48 16.76
N PRO A 38 0.56 -13.78 16.41
CA PRO A 38 1.03 -14.91 17.20
C PRO A 38 2.48 -14.79 17.68
N HIS A 39 3.34 -14.10 16.93
CA HIS A 39 4.77 -13.93 17.24
C HIS A 39 5.05 -12.87 18.30
N VAL A 40 4.07 -12.02 18.63
CA VAL A 40 4.21 -11.02 19.71
C VAL A 40 3.96 -11.69 21.07
N PRO A 41 4.94 -11.66 22.01
CA PRO A 41 4.76 -12.23 23.34
C PRO A 41 3.54 -11.67 24.07
N LEU A 42 2.86 -12.53 24.86
CA LEU A 42 1.64 -12.15 25.59
C LEU A 42 1.84 -10.93 26.51
N TRP A 43 3.00 -10.82 27.16
CA TRP A 43 3.31 -9.69 28.03
C TRP A 43 3.43 -8.37 27.25
N GLN A 44 3.95 -8.40 26.01
CA GLN A 44 4.04 -7.22 25.15
C GLN A 44 2.64 -6.77 24.69
N ARG A 45 1.75 -7.73 24.39
CA ARG A 45 0.34 -7.44 24.09
C ARG A 45 -0.38 -6.82 25.29
N ALA A 46 -0.15 -7.36 26.49
CA ALA A 46 -0.71 -6.83 27.73
C ALA A 46 -0.19 -5.41 28.02
N THR A 47 1.11 -5.19 27.86
CA THR A 47 1.77 -3.88 28.02
C THR A 47 1.17 -2.85 27.07
N ALA A 48 1.02 -3.16 25.78
CA ALA A 48 0.38 -2.27 24.81
C ALA A 48 -1.09 -1.97 25.19
N SER A 49 -1.81 -2.96 25.72
CA SER A 49 -3.17 -2.81 26.24
C SER A 49 -3.26 -1.82 27.41
N ILE A 50 -2.30 -1.90 28.33
CA ILE A 50 -2.24 -1.07 29.55
C ILE A 50 -1.79 0.35 29.20
N LEU A 51 -0.79 0.51 28.33
CA LEU A 51 -0.29 1.82 27.90
C LEU A 51 -1.17 2.51 26.85
N TYR A 52 -2.16 1.81 26.28
CA TYR A 52 -3.07 2.35 25.27
C TYR A 52 -3.60 3.77 25.55
N PRO A 53 -4.20 4.11 26.73
CA PRO A 53 -4.74 5.44 26.96
C PRO A 53 -3.66 6.54 26.88
N LEU A 54 -2.44 6.25 27.36
CA LEU A 54 -1.29 7.15 27.27
C LEU A 54 -0.84 7.31 25.81
N LEU A 55 -0.63 6.20 25.10
CA LEU A 55 -0.24 6.19 23.68
C LEU A 55 -1.27 6.92 22.81
N ARG A 56 -2.56 6.73 23.10
CA ARG A 56 -3.66 7.45 22.47
C ARG A 56 -3.57 8.95 22.69
N GLY A 57 -3.31 9.40 23.92
CA GLY A 57 -3.12 10.82 24.23
C GLY A 57 -1.93 11.42 23.47
N LEU A 58 -0.79 10.73 23.48
CA LEU A 58 0.43 11.13 22.77
C LEU A 58 0.20 11.22 21.27
N MET A 59 -0.43 10.21 20.65
CA MET A 59 -0.72 10.21 19.22
C MET A 59 -1.71 11.30 18.80
N ARG A 60 -2.77 11.55 19.60
CA ARG A 60 -3.69 12.66 19.35
C ARG A 60 -2.96 14.00 19.32
N ARG A 61 -2.01 14.20 20.22
CA ARG A 61 -1.21 15.43 20.30
C ARG A 61 -0.17 15.51 19.18
N ALA A 62 0.60 14.45 18.95
CA ALA A 62 1.66 14.40 17.94
C ALA A 62 1.10 14.59 16.52
N PHE A 63 0.01 13.89 16.18
CA PHE A 63 -0.62 13.99 14.86
C PHE A 63 -1.57 15.18 14.73
N ARG A 64 -1.78 15.96 15.81
CA ARG A 64 -2.72 17.10 15.87
C ARG A 64 -4.10 16.71 15.33
N LEU A 65 -4.63 15.58 15.81
CA LEU A 65 -5.91 15.01 15.38
C LEU A 65 -7.08 15.87 15.89
N SER A 66 -7.32 16.99 15.23
CA SER A 66 -8.52 17.82 15.38
C SER A 66 -9.45 17.59 14.20
N GLU A 67 -10.75 17.76 14.42
CA GLU A 67 -11.78 17.59 13.38
C GLU A 67 -11.53 18.51 12.17
N THR A 68 -11.14 19.77 12.42
CA THR A 68 -10.79 20.72 11.36
C THR A 68 -9.52 20.31 10.60
N ALA A 69 -8.53 19.72 11.27
CA ALA A 69 -7.33 19.21 10.61
C ALA A 69 -7.61 17.94 9.80
N HIS A 70 -8.53 17.10 10.26
CA HIS A 70 -8.98 15.91 9.56
C HIS A 70 -9.71 16.27 8.27
N GLY A 71 -10.72 17.15 8.31
CA GLY A 71 -11.44 17.58 7.11
C GLY A 71 -10.53 18.20 6.05
N ARG A 72 -9.57 19.05 6.47
CA ARG A 72 -8.53 19.58 5.56
C ARG A 72 -7.61 18.48 5.00
N GLY A 73 -7.33 17.42 5.76
CA GLY A 73 -6.54 16.27 5.32
C GLY A 73 -7.26 15.47 4.25
N VAL A 74 -8.55 15.16 4.48
CA VAL A 74 -9.40 14.47 3.51
C VAL A 74 -9.49 15.25 2.19
N ALA A 75 -9.76 16.56 2.25
CA ALA A 75 -9.81 17.40 1.05
C ALA A 75 -8.49 17.42 0.25
N ARG A 76 -7.34 17.35 0.94
CA ARG A 76 -6.02 17.25 0.27
C ARG A 76 -5.78 15.88 -0.34
N ILE A 77 -6.22 14.81 0.32
CA ILE A 77 -6.21 13.45 -0.24
C ILE A 77 -7.02 13.46 -1.53
N GLU A 78 -8.27 13.88 -1.48
CA GLU A 78 -9.17 13.93 -2.63
C GLU A 78 -8.64 14.80 -3.77
N GLY A 79 -8.03 15.95 -3.45
CA GLY A 79 -7.36 16.79 -4.45
C GLY A 79 -6.17 16.11 -5.14
N LEU A 80 -5.42 15.24 -4.45
CA LEU A 80 -4.40 14.41 -5.09
C LEU A 80 -5.04 13.31 -5.94
N LEU A 81 -6.01 12.57 -5.39
CA LEU A 81 -6.66 11.46 -6.09
C LEU A 81 -7.30 11.94 -7.40
N SER A 82 -8.01 13.07 -7.37
CA SER A 82 -8.63 13.70 -8.54
C SER A 82 -7.62 14.12 -9.61
N ASP A 83 -6.48 14.69 -9.22
CA ASP A 83 -5.42 15.04 -10.17
C ASP A 83 -4.77 13.79 -10.79
N MET A 84 -4.53 12.74 -10.00
CA MET A 84 -3.99 11.47 -10.53
C MET A 84 -5.00 10.78 -11.46
N GLU A 85 -6.28 10.72 -11.08
CA GLU A 85 -7.38 10.22 -11.91
C GLU A 85 -7.45 10.94 -13.26
N SER A 86 -7.28 12.26 -13.24
CA SER A 86 -7.25 13.09 -14.45
C SER A 86 -6.03 12.81 -15.32
N ARG A 87 -4.85 12.65 -14.73
CA ARG A 87 -3.60 12.31 -15.46
C ARG A 87 -3.65 10.94 -16.11
N LEU A 88 -4.36 10.00 -15.49
CA LEU A 88 -4.52 8.63 -15.98
C LEU A 88 -5.63 8.51 -17.05
N SER A 89 -6.20 9.62 -17.53
CA SER A 89 -7.30 9.60 -18.50
C SER A 89 -6.95 8.98 -19.85
N ASP A 90 -5.67 9.01 -20.21
CA ASP A 90 -5.14 8.46 -21.46
C ASP A 90 -4.69 6.99 -21.34
N GLY A 91 -4.86 6.38 -20.16
CA GLY A 91 -4.52 4.97 -19.93
C GLY A 91 -3.03 4.67 -19.77
N ARG A 92 -2.18 5.71 -19.59
CA ARG A 92 -0.73 5.57 -19.44
C ARG A 92 -0.31 4.56 -18.37
N GLU A 93 0.87 3.96 -18.57
CA GLU A 93 1.46 2.95 -17.68
C GLU A 93 2.24 3.55 -16.49
N SER A 94 2.60 4.83 -16.56
CA SER A 94 3.31 5.58 -15.51
C SER A 94 2.70 6.97 -15.38
N ILE A 95 2.61 7.50 -14.16
CA ILE A 95 2.09 8.84 -13.87
C ILE A 95 2.88 9.92 -14.60
N LEU A 96 4.20 9.70 -14.76
CA LEU A 96 5.10 10.63 -15.44
C LEU A 96 4.96 10.56 -16.97
N GLY A 97 4.34 9.49 -17.51
CA GLY A 97 4.07 9.35 -18.94
C GLY A 97 5.30 8.97 -19.78
N ASP A 98 6.39 8.55 -19.14
CA ASP A 98 7.63 8.10 -19.79
C ASP A 98 7.60 6.63 -20.25
N GLY A 99 6.45 5.96 -20.08
CA GLY A 99 6.25 4.56 -20.48
C GLY A 99 7.05 3.55 -19.66
N ARG A 100 7.62 3.95 -18.52
CA ARG A 100 8.38 3.07 -17.63
C ARG A 100 7.91 3.25 -16.19
N LEU A 101 7.90 2.16 -15.43
CA LEU A 101 7.64 2.23 -14.00
C LEU A 101 8.65 3.18 -13.33
N SER A 102 8.13 4.18 -12.62
CA SER A 102 8.93 5.16 -11.89
C SER A 102 8.79 4.98 -10.38
N PHE A 103 9.71 5.59 -9.63
CA PHE A 103 9.63 5.64 -8.17
C PHE A 103 8.35 6.35 -7.69
N ALA A 104 7.83 7.31 -8.46
CA ALA A 104 6.58 8.00 -8.14
C ALA A 104 5.37 7.05 -8.24
N ASP A 105 5.37 6.13 -9.20
CA ASP A 105 4.31 5.12 -9.36
C ASP A 105 4.30 4.15 -8.19
N ILE A 106 5.49 3.63 -7.82
CA ILE A 106 5.65 2.74 -6.66
C ILE A 106 5.22 3.44 -5.37
N THR A 107 5.60 4.71 -5.20
CA THR A 107 5.23 5.51 -4.02
C THR A 107 3.72 5.74 -3.97
N LEU A 108 3.10 6.16 -5.08
CA LEU A 108 1.65 6.36 -5.14
C LEU A 108 0.90 5.07 -4.86
N ALA A 109 1.32 3.96 -5.47
CA ALA A 109 0.71 2.64 -5.27
C ALA A 109 0.85 2.19 -3.82
N SER A 110 2.04 2.31 -3.22
CA SER A 110 2.29 1.90 -1.84
C SER A 110 1.44 2.69 -0.83
N LEU A 111 1.31 4.00 -1.04
CA LEU A 111 0.49 4.87 -0.19
C LEU A 111 -1.00 4.60 -0.37
N THR A 112 -1.47 4.50 -1.62
CA THR A 112 -2.88 4.22 -1.94
C THR A 112 -3.30 2.82 -1.50
N GLY A 113 -2.38 1.86 -1.55
CA GLY A 113 -2.59 0.50 -1.06
C GLY A 113 -3.01 0.42 0.41
N LEU A 114 -2.66 1.42 1.23
CA LEU A 114 -3.04 1.47 2.65
C LEU A 114 -4.56 1.44 2.86
N TRP A 115 -5.30 2.17 2.04
CA TRP A 115 -6.76 2.22 2.11
C TRP A 115 -7.42 1.32 1.06
N LEU A 116 -6.82 1.20 -0.12
CA LEU A 116 -7.37 0.38 -1.21
C LEU A 116 -7.27 -1.11 -0.89
N GLN A 117 -6.14 -1.54 -0.32
CA GLN A 117 -5.80 -2.93 -0.04
C GLN A 117 -6.10 -3.86 -1.23
N PRO A 118 -5.41 -3.73 -2.37
CA PRO A 118 -5.63 -4.61 -3.53
C PRO A 118 -5.41 -6.10 -3.17
N PRO A 119 -5.90 -7.07 -3.97
CA PRO A 119 -5.74 -8.50 -3.66
C PRO A 119 -4.30 -8.93 -3.38
N ALA A 120 -3.33 -8.40 -4.13
CA ALA A 120 -1.90 -8.67 -3.92
C ALA A 120 -1.27 -7.90 -2.74
N TYR A 121 -2.05 -7.09 -2.02
CA TYR A 121 -1.57 -6.28 -0.92
C TYR A 121 -0.98 -7.15 0.19
N GLY A 122 0.30 -6.95 0.49
CA GLY A 122 1.01 -7.76 1.50
C GLY A 122 1.67 -9.04 0.97
N ALA A 123 1.34 -9.52 -0.24
CA ALA A 123 1.83 -10.79 -0.83
C ALA A 123 1.89 -11.96 0.17
N GLY A 124 0.80 -12.23 0.89
CA GLY A 124 0.74 -13.35 1.84
C GLY A 124 1.44 -13.10 3.17
N ARG A 125 2.33 -12.09 3.25
CA ARG A 125 3.12 -11.79 4.46
C ARG A 125 2.38 -10.88 5.44
N ALA A 126 1.53 -9.98 4.93
CA ALA A 126 0.80 -9.00 5.74
C ALA A 126 -0.72 -9.27 5.82
N ASP A 127 -1.19 -10.40 5.27
CA ASP A 127 -2.62 -10.74 5.20
C ASP A 127 -3.28 -10.79 6.58
N LYS A 128 -2.52 -11.22 7.61
CA LYS A 128 -2.97 -11.24 9.00
C LYS A 128 -3.07 -9.84 9.64
N ALA A 129 -2.28 -8.89 9.15
CA ALA A 129 -2.29 -7.49 9.58
C ALA A 129 -3.32 -6.66 8.80
N ARG A 130 -3.85 -7.20 7.69
CA ARG A 130 -4.93 -6.59 6.92
C ARG A 130 -6.16 -6.42 7.81
N ILE A 131 -6.74 -5.22 7.77
CA ILE A 131 -8.01 -4.91 8.42
C ILE A 131 -9.06 -4.89 7.31
N PRO A 132 -9.95 -5.91 7.23
CA PRO A 132 -11.07 -5.91 6.32
C PRO A 132 -11.89 -4.63 6.45
N VAL A 133 -12.39 -4.09 5.34
CA VAL A 133 -13.16 -2.83 5.32
C VAL A 133 -14.41 -2.95 6.20
N GLU A 134 -14.97 -4.16 6.31
CA GLU A 134 -16.14 -4.49 7.13
C GLU A 134 -15.87 -4.35 8.62
N LEU A 135 -14.60 -4.43 9.04
CA LEU A 135 -14.18 -4.21 10.42
C LEU A 135 -13.77 -2.76 10.67
N MET A 136 -13.71 -1.91 9.65
CA MET A 136 -13.38 -0.50 9.80
C MET A 136 -14.57 0.30 10.36
N PRO A 137 -14.32 1.41 11.05
CA PRO A 137 -15.39 2.32 11.44
C PRO A 137 -16.19 2.80 10.22
N ALA A 138 -17.51 2.88 10.34
CA ALA A 138 -18.42 3.30 9.27
C ALA A 138 -17.97 4.54 8.46
N PRO A 139 -17.52 5.66 9.08
CA PRO A 139 -17.07 6.82 8.29
C PRO A 139 -15.81 6.52 7.46
N MET A 140 -14.90 5.69 7.97
CA MET A 140 -13.69 5.29 7.25
C MET A 140 -14.03 4.40 6.05
N ALA A 141 -14.96 3.46 6.25
CA ALA A 141 -15.46 2.60 5.17
C ALA A 141 -16.20 3.43 4.09
N ALA A 142 -16.94 4.45 4.49
CA ALA A 142 -17.64 5.36 3.56
C ALA A 142 -16.66 6.16 2.71
N ASP A 143 -15.56 6.68 3.28
CA ASP A 143 -14.49 7.34 2.52
C ASP A 143 -13.86 6.39 1.51
N ILE A 144 -13.50 5.17 1.93
CA ILE A 144 -12.92 4.16 1.03
C ILE A 144 -13.88 3.84 -0.12
N HIS A 145 -15.16 3.63 0.17
CA HIS A 145 -16.15 3.35 -0.86
C HIS A 145 -16.27 4.52 -1.84
N ARG A 146 -16.39 5.75 -1.33
CA ARG A 146 -16.42 6.97 -2.14
C ARG A 146 -15.21 7.07 -3.05
N TRP A 147 -13.99 6.91 -2.52
CA TRP A 147 -12.77 7.01 -3.32
C TRP A 147 -12.64 5.91 -4.37
N ARG A 148 -13.11 4.67 -4.09
CA ARG A 148 -13.16 3.60 -5.11
C ARG A 148 -14.08 3.95 -6.27
N THR A 149 -15.22 4.57 -5.97
CA THR A 149 -16.23 4.92 -6.96
C THR A 149 -15.86 6.17 -7.75
N GLU A 150 -15.28 7.18 -7.11
CA GLU A 150 -14.93 8.46 -7.75
C GLU A 150 -13.64 8.43 -8.56
N TYR A 151 -12.69 7.54 -8.22
CA TYR A 151 -11.36 7.48 -8.85
C TYR A 151 -11.06 6.09 -9.46
N PRO A 152 -11.89 5.58 -10.38
CA PRO A 152 -11.76 4.22 -10.89
C PRO A 152 -10.47 4.00 -11.69
N ARG A 153 -9.98 4.98 -12.45
CA ARG A 153 -8.74 4.80 -13.25
C ARG A 153 -7.53 4.69 -12.35
N LEU A 154 -7.47 5.50 -11.30
CA LEU A 154 -6.44 5.42 -10.27
C LEU A 154 -6.48 4.08 -9.55
N VAL A 155 -7.66 3.59 -9.18
CA VAL A 155 -7.82 2.27 -8.56
C VAL A 155 -7.27 1.17 -9.46
N SER A 156 -7.73 1.12 -10.72
CA SER A 156 -7.25 0.13 -11.68
C SER A 156 -5.75 0.24 -11.95
N PHE A 157 -5.21 1.46 -11.99
CA PHE A 157 -3.77 1.69 -12.12
C PHE A 157 -2.99 1.05 -10.97
N VAL A 158 -3.39 1.30 -9.72
CA VAL A 158 -2.73 0.75 -8.54
C VAL A 158 -2.89 -0.77 -8.47
N GLU A 159 -4.07 -1.31 -8.79
CA GLU A 159 -4.30 -2.76 -8.83
C GLU A 159 -3.38 -3.46 -9.82
N ARG A 160 -3.27 -2.93 -11.06
CA ARG A 160 -2.35 -3.46 -12.08
C ARG A 160 -0.90 -3.43 -11.60
N LEU A 161 -0.46 -2.36 -10.94
CA LEU A 161 0.90 -2.30 -10.40
C LEU A 161 1.16 -3.37 -9.35
N TYR A 162 0.20 -3.60 -8.46
CA TYR A 162 0.31 -4.65 -7.45
C TYR A 162 0.27 -6.06 -8.05
N GLU A 163 -0.48 -6.26 -9.13
CA GLU A 163 -0.53 -7.53 -9.85
C GLU A 163 0.79 -7.79 -10.60
N ASN A 164 1.21 -6.85 -11.44
CA ASN A 164 2.35 -7.05 -12.35
C ASN A 164 3.70 -7.06 -11.61
N GLU A 165 3.93 -6.10 -10.70
CA GLU A 165 5.26 -5.91 -10.10
C GLU A 165 5.52 -6.81 -8.89
N ARG A 166 4.46 -7.33 -8.27
CA ARG A 166 4.57 -8.18 -7.07
C ARG A 166 4.53 -9.67 -7.39
N PHE A 167 3.91 -10.06 -8.51
CA PHE A 167 3.93 -11.44 -9.01
C PHE A 167 4.89 -11.65 -10.17
N GLY A 168 5.37 -10.59 -10.84
CA GLY A 168 6.36 -10.67 -11.92
C GLY A 168 7.81 -10.92 -11.48
N ALA A 169 8.13 -10.73 -10.20
CA ALA A 169 9.46 -11.01 -9.63
C ALA A 169 9.51 -12.38 -8.92
N GLY A 170 9.23 -13.46 -9.66
CA GLY A 170 9.67 -14.80 -9.27
C GLY A 170 11.17 -14.96 -9.53
N PRO A 171 11.92 -15.74 -8.73
CA PRO A 171 13.32 -16.00 -9.00
C PRO A 171 13.38 -16.95 -10.20
N ASP A 172 13.64 -16.43 -11.41
CA ASP A 172 14.30 -17.11 -12.53
C ASP A 172 14.16 -16.26 -13.80
N THR A 173 15.03 -15.27 -13.97
CA THR A 173 15.39 -14.77 -15.31
C THR A 173 16.84 -14.29 -15.36
N ASP A 174 17.73 -15.05 -14.71
CA ASP A 174 19.18 -15.00 -14.93
C ASP A 174 19.69 -16.43 -15.19
N ALA A 175 19.18 -17.05 -16.26
CA ALA A 175 19.91 -18.10 -16.96
C ALA A 175 20.37 -17.50 -18.28
N GLY A 176 21.49 -16.79 -18.18
CA GLY A 176 22.20 -16.22 -19.30
C GLY A 176 22.50 -17.25 -20.37
N SER A 177 22.46 -16.78 -21.60
CA SER A 177 22.98 -17.43 -22.79
C SER A 177 24.34 -18.07 -22.55
N ALA A 178 24.39 -19.40 -22.42
CA ALA A 178 25.58 -20.17 -22.71
C ALA A 178 25.30 -20.92 -24.03
N GLY A 179 26.01 -20.50 -25.08
CA GLY A 179 25.96 -21.10 -26.39
C GLY A 179 26.25 -22.61 -26.35
N ALA A 180 25.56 -23.34 -27.22
CA ALA A 180 25.71 -24.76 -27.44
C ALA A 180 27.17 -25.17 -27.78
N PRO A 181 27.47 -26.47 -27.70
CA PRO A 181 27.72 -27.13 -28.98
C PRO A 181 26.93 -28.43 -29.16
N SER A 182 26.46 -28.61 -30.40
CA SER A 182 25.77 -29.78 -30.93
C SER A 182 26.55 -31.10 -30.76
N PRO A 183 25.87 -32.24 -30.61
CA PRO A 183 26.51 -33.55 -30.69
C PRO A 183 26.72 -33.93 -32.17
N ARG A 184 27.98 -34.10 -32.58
CA ARG A 184 28.32 -34.84 -33.80
C ARG A 184 28.37 -36.34 -33.46
N GLY A 185 27.48 -37.13 -34.04
CA GLY A 185 27.74 -38.55 -34.32
C GLY A 185 28.39 -38.73 -35.69
N PRO A 186 28.60 -39.97 -36.15
CA PRO A 186 29.69 -40.86 -35.76
C PRO A 186 30.69 -41.08 -36.91
N ALA A 187 31.90 -41.59 -36.63
CA ALA A 187 32.77 -42.18 -37.66
C ALA A 187 33.65 -43.28 -37.06
N ALA A 188 33.80 -44.34 -37.85
CA ALA A 188 34.40 -45.61 -37.53
C ALA A 188 35.94 -45.62 -37.65
N GLU A 189 36.50 -46.76 -37.21
CA GLU A 189 37.58 -47.54 -37.85
C GLU A 189 39.01 -47.51 -37.27
N LYS A 190 39.54 -48.74 -37.14
CA LYS A 190 40.94 -49.22 -37.01
C LYS A 190 41.54 -49.06 -35.60
N SER A 191 42.12 -50.09 -34.96
CA SER A 191 42.65 -51.37 -35.42
C SER A 191 42.71 -52.37 -34.26
#